data_AF-A0A258TFF8-F1
#
_entry.id   AF-A0A258TFF8-F1
#
_cell.length_a   1.000
_cell.length_b   1.000
_cell.length_c   1.000
_cell.angle_alpha   90.00
_cell.angle_beta   90.00
_cell.angle_gamma   90.00
#
_symmetry.space_group_name_H-M   'P 1'
#
loop_
_entity.id
_entity.type
_entity.pdbx_description
1 polymer ?
#
loop_
_entity_poly.entity_id
_entity_poly.type
_entity_poly.pdbx_seq_one_letter_code
_entity_poly.pdbx_strand_id
1 'polypeptide(L)'
;MSVATLIGSGPLARAIEAALAAHPTPDAAACVVVAGPGQTAAALAEIVRDRAGAGAGAIVVVIGAASSPFDRHLMLAAIEPLAIELAPAARLCAISVDAGAADGAVVDAVRFLAEASCTTGQILAVGPA
;
A
#
# COMPACT_ATOMS: atom_id res chain seq x y z
N MET A 1 -17.09 5.02 11.41
CA MET A 1 -15.65 4.68 11.36
C MET A 1 -15.57 3.26 10.85
N SER A 2 -14.92 3.04 9.71
CA SER A 2 -14.73 1.70 9.14
C SER A 2 -13.25 1.34 9.25
N VAL A 3 -12.96 0.05 9.32
CA VAL A 3 -11.57 -0.44 9.34
C VAL A 3 -11.10 -0.56 7.89
N ALA A 4 -9.92 0.00 7.59
CA ALA A 4 -9.30 -0.16 6.29
C ALA A 4 -9.12 -1.66 5.96
N THR A 5 -9.41 -2.05 4.73
CA THR A 5 -9.28 -3.46 4.31
C THR A 5 -7.81 -3.79 4.06
N LEU A 6 -7.27 -4.80 4.73
CA LEU A 6 -5.91 -5.27 4.52
C LEU A 6 -5.88 -6.53 3.64
N ILE A 7 -5.04 -6.52 2.62
CA ILE A 7 -4.69 -7.69 1.81
C ILE A 7 -3.21 -7.98 1.99
N GLY A 8 -2.87 -9.22 2.31
CA GLY A 8 -1.49 -9.66 2.48
C GLY A 8 -1.32 -10.53 3.71
N SER A 9 -0.11 -10.98 3.96
CA SER A 9 0.22 -11.84 5.10
C SER A 9 1.63 -11.57 5.62
N GLY A 10 1.95 -12.15 6.78
CA GLY A 10 3.26 -12.04 7.40
C GLY A 10 3.32 -11.05 8.57
N PRO A 11 4.52 -10.87 9.17
CA PRO A 11 4.70 -10.01 10.35
C PRO A 11 4.29 -8.56 10.11
N LEU A 12 4.72 -7.97 8.98
CA LEU A 12 4.41 -6.58 8.64
C LEU A 12 2.91 -6.36 8.41
N ALA A 13 2.25 -7.28 7.70
CA ALA A 13 0.79 -7.22 7.50
C ALA A 13 0.05 -7.21 8.85
N ARG A 14 0.44 -8.09 9.80
CA ARG A 14 -0.14 -8.12 11.15
C ARG A 14 0.12 -6.84 11.94
N ALA A 15 1.31 -6.25 11.81
CA ALA A 15 1.63 -4.99 12.46
C ALA A 15 0.75 -3.84 11.92
N ILE A 16 0.57 -3.78 10.61
CA ILE A 16 -0.32 -2.81 9.94
C ILE A 16 -1.77 -3.03 10.38
N GLU A 17 -2.26 -4.27 10.38
CA GLU A 17 -3.61 -4.62 10.82
C GLU A 17 -3.87 -4.14 12.26
N ALA A 18 -2.96 -4.47 13.18
CA ALA A 18 -3.08 -4.08 14.58
C ALA A 18 -3.09 -2.56 14.75
N ALA A 19 -2.26 -1.83 13.99
CA ALA A 19 -2.20 -0.38 14.05
C ALA A 19 -3.46 0.29 13.50
N LEU A 20 -4.00 -0.20 12.38
CA LEU A 20 -5.25 0.30 11.78
C LEU A 20 -6.46 -0.01 12.67
N ALA A 21 -6.46 -1.14 13.38
CA ALA A 21 -7.51 -1.45 14.36
C ALA A 21 -7.45 -0.52 15.58
N ALA A 22 -6.26 -0.14 16.04
CA ALA A 22 -6.07 0.78 17.16
C ALA A 22 -6.43 2.24 16.82
N HIS A 23 -6.25 2.63 15.55
CA HIS A 23 -6.53 3.98 15.04
C HIS A 23 -7.33 3.89 13.74
N PRO A 24 -8.66 3.73 13.82
CA PRO A 24 -9.48 3.57 12.63
C PRO A 24 -9.38 4.82 11.77
N THR A 25 -9.12 4.64 10.47
CA THR A 25 -9.06 5.76 9.53
C THR A 25 -10.44 6.41 9.43
N PRO A 26 -10.50 7.76 9.32
CA PRO A 26 -11.77 8.47 9.17
C PRO A 26 -12.46 8.11 7.84
N ASP A 27 -11.69 7.75 6.82
CA ASP A 27 -12.19 7.28 5.54
C ASP A 27 -12.38 5.77 5.53
N ALA A 28 -13.61 5.35 5.19
CA ALA A 28 -14.02 3.96 5.19
C ALA A 28 -13.59 3.17 3.94
N ALA A 29 -13.06 3.86 2.93
CA ALA A 29 -12.73 3.27 1.64
C ALA A 29 -11.22 3.04 1.44
N ALA A 30 -10.41 3.15 2.49
CA ALA A 30 -8.98 2.86 2.42
C ALA A 30 -8.71 1.34 2.38
N CYS A 31 -7.88 0.91 1.45
CA CYS A 31 -7.39 -0.46 1.32
C CYS A 31 -5.87 -0.47 1.35
N VAL A 32 -5.29 -1.36 2.13
CA VAL A 32 -3.84 -1.57 2.19
C VAL A 32 -3.49 -2.92 1.59
N VAL A 33 -2.55 -2.95 0.66
CA VAL A 33 -2.09 -4.16 -0.02
C VAL A 33 -0.61 -4.38 0.30
N VAL A 34 -0.29 -5.43 1.04
CA VAL A 34 1.10 -5.81 1.35
C VAL A 34 1.55 -6.86 0.35
N ALA A 35 2.50 -6.49 -0.52
CA ALA A 35 3.04 -7.39 -1.53
C ALA A 35 3.76 -8.58 -0.87
N GLY A 36 3.35 -9.79 -1.23
CA GLY A 36 3.96 -11.02 -0.74
C GLY A 36 5.29 -11.38 -1.44
N PRO A 37 6.02 -12.38 -0.91
CA PRO A 37 7.15 -12.98 -1.62
C PRO A 37 6.69 -13.56 -2.96
N GLY A 38 7.43 -13.28 -4.04
CA GLY A 38 7.10 -13.76 -5.39
C GLY A 38 5.91 -13.06 -6.06
N GLN A 39 5.36 -12.00 -5.45
CA GLN A 39 4.35 -11.16 -6.09
C GLN A 39 4.94 -10.45 -7.32
N THR A 40 4.27 -10.56 -8.45
CA THR A 40 4.65 -9.86 -9.68
C THR A 40 3.90 -8.52 -9.81
N ALA A 41 4.42 -7.61 -10.64
CA ALA A 41 3.75 -6.36 -10.95
C ALA A 41 2.36 -6.56 -11.59
N ALA A 42 2.20 -7.58 -12.45
CA ALA A 42 0.91 -7.89 -13.07
C ALA A 42 -0.13 -8.33 -12.04
N ALA A 43 0.24 -9.26 -11.16
CA ALA A 43 -0.64 -9.74 -10.10
C ALA A 43 -0.99 -8.62 -9.09
N LEU A 44 -0.03 -7.74 -8.78
CA LEU A 44 -0.30 -6.56 -7.96
C LEU A 44 -1.30 -5.61 -8.64
N ALA A 45 -1.13 -5.35 -9.93
CA ALA A 45 -2.02 -4.48 -10.70
C ALA A 45 -3.45 -5.02 -10.75
N GLU A 46 -3.62 -6.34 -10.89
CA GLU A 46 -4.94 -7.00 -10.82
C GLU A 46 -5.61 -6.80 -9.46
N ILE A 47 -4.87 -7.01 -8.35
CA ILE A 47 -5.39 -6.74 -6.99
C ILE A 47 -5.82 -5.29 -6.86
N VAL A 48 -4.99 -4.35 -7.30
CA VAL A 48 -5.26 -2.92 -7.21
C VAL A 48 -6.53 -2.54 -7.99
N ARG A 49 -6.69 -3.02 -9.23
CA ARG A 49 -7.89 -2.76 -10.03
C ARG A 49 -9.14 -3.37 -9.43
N ASP A 50 -9.05 -4.60 -8.95
CA ASP A 50 -10.16 -5.29 -8.30
C ASP A 50 -10.61 -4.54 -7.04
N ARG A 51 -9.67 -4.02 -6.24
CA ARG A 51 -10.00 -3.19 -5.07
C ARG A 51 -10.63 -1.85 -5.42
N ALA A 52 -10.12 -1.18 -6.46
CA ALA A 52 -10.76 0.03 -6.96
C ALA A 52 -12.18 -0.25 -7.48
N GLY A 53 -12.38 -1.33 -8.22
CA GLY A 53 -13.70 -1.78 -8.70
C GLY A 53 -14.67 -2.16 -7.57
N ALA A 54 -14.15 -2.64 -6.44
CA ALA A 54 -14.91 -2.89 -5.21
C ALA A 54 -15.21 -1.61 -4.40
N GLY A 55 -14.82 -0.43 -4.88
CA GLY A 55 -15.15 0.87 -4.27
C GLY A 55 -14.10 1.41 -3.30
N ALA A 56 -12.87 0.89 -3.30
CA ALA A 56 -11.80 1.50 -2.52
C ALA A 56 -11.44 2.88 -3.10
N GLY A 57 -11.68 3.95 -2.34
CA GLY A 57 -11.34 5.32 -2.70
C GLY A 57 -9.86 5.66 -2.49
N ALA A 58 -9.17 4.87 -1.67
CA ALA A 58 -7.75 5.00 -1.40
C ALA A 58 -7.09 3.63 -1.32
N ILE A 59 -5.97 3.44 -2.03
CA ILE A 59 -5.22 2.19 -2.04
C ILE A 59 -3.76 2.52 -1.71
N VAL A 60 -3.22 1.87 -0.69
CA VAL A 60 -1.80 1.98 -0.31
C VAL A 60 -1.13 0.63 -0.49
N VAL A 61 -0.15 0.56 -1.39
CA VAL A 61 0.63 -0.66 -1.62
C VAL A 61 1.91 -0.63 -0.80
N VAL A 62 2.19 -1.66 -0.03
CA VAL A 62 3.44 -1.84 0.72
C VAL A 62 4.29 -2.89 0.02
N ILE A 63 5.44 -2.47 -0.49
CA ILE A 63 6.38 -3.34 -1.22
C ILE A 63 7.60 -3.57 -0.33
N GLY A 64 7.69 -4.77 0.22
CA GLY A 64 8.73 -5.15 1.18
C GLY A 64 10.07 -5.49 0.54
N ALA A 65 11.14 -5.41 1.34
CA ALA A 65 12.48 -5.87 0.96
C ALA A 65 12.58 -7.38 0.67
N ALA A 66 11.55 -8.17 1.03
CA ALA A 66 11.48 -9.60 0.75
C ALA A 66 11.13 -9.92 -0.73
N SER A 67 10.66 -8.93 -1.50
CA SER A 67 10.45 -9.09 -2.94
C SER A 67 11.79 -9.19 -3.69
N SER A 68 11.82 -9.92 -4.80
CA SER A 68 13.01 -9.94 -5.66
C SER A 68 13.33 -8.51 -6.14
N PRO A 69 14.61 -8.13 -6.34
CA PRO A 69 14.94 -6.77 -6.79
C PRO A 69 14.26 -6.38 -8.11
N PHE A 70 14.14 -7.35 -9.03
CA PHE A 70 13.49 -7.16 -10.32
C PHE A 70 11.98 -6.94 -10.15
N ASP A 71 11.27 -7.81 -9.42
CA ASP A 71 9.84 -7.67 -9.20
C ASP A 71 9.51 -6.41 -8.40
N ARG A 72 10.33 -6.07 -7.40
CA ARG A 72 10.23 -4.82 -6.64
C ARG A 72 10.30 -3.62 -7.57
N HIS A 73 11.27 -3.60 -8.49
CA HIS A 73 11.41 -2.50 -9.44
C HIS A 73 10.20 -2.38 -10.37
N LEU A 74 9.71 -3.50 -10.92
CA LEU A 74 8.52 -3.51 -11.77
C LEU A 74 7.24 -3.10 -11.02
N MET A 75 7.06 -3.54 -9.78
CA MET A 75 5.92 -3.16 -8.95
C MET A 75 5.92 -1.65 -8.68
N LEU A 76 7.08 -1.07 -8.34
CA LEU A 76 7.22 0.38 -8.13
C LEU A 76 6.95 1.16 -9.41
N ALA A 77 7.51 0.72 -10.55
CA ALA A 77 7.30 1.36 -11.84
C ALA A 77 5.84 1.32 -12.31
N ALA A 78 5.06 0.34 -11.84
CA ALA A 78 3.63 0.23 -12.17
C ALA A 78 2.74 1.20 -11.38
N ILE A 79 3.21 1.77 -10.27
CA ILE A 79 2.37 2.60 -9.38
C ILE A 79 1.86 3.86 -10.09
N GLU A 80 2.73 4.62 -10.75
CA GLU A 80 2.35 5.88 -11.39
C GLU A 80 1.35 5.67 -12.55
N PRO A 81 1.59 4.75 -13.52
CA PRO A 81 0.60 4.45 -14.56
C PRO A 81 -0.76 3.99 -14.01
N LEU A 82 -0.75 3.13 -12.97
CA LEU A 82 -1.99 2.68 -12.33
C LEU A 82 -2.70 3.82 -11.61
N ALA A 83 -1.96 4.72 -10.96
CA ALA A 83 -2.55 5.89 -10.32
C ALA A 83 -3.24 6.82 -11.33
N ILE A 84 -2.68 6.96 -12.54
CA ILE A 84 -3.32 7.69 -13.65
C ILE A 84 -4.58 6.94 -14.12
N GLU A 85 -4.49 5.63 -14.29
CA GLU A 85 -5.62 4.76 -14.72
C GLU A 85 -6.82 4.88 -13.77
N LEU A 86 -6.58 4.93 -12.47
CA LEU A 86 -7.61 4.93 -11.43
C LEU A 86 -8.17 6.32 -11.09
N ALA A 87 -7.47 7.39 -11.45
CA ALA A 87 -7.89 8.74 -11.14
C ALA A 87 -9.12 9.17 -11.96
N PRO A 88 -10.02 10.01 -11.40
CA PRO A 88 -10.04 10.51 -10.02
C PRO A 88 -10.80 9.59 -9.04
N ALA A 89 -11.28 8.42 -9.50
CA ALA A 89 -12.19 7.58 -8.73
C ALA A 89 -11.52 6.92 -7.51
N ALA A 90 -10.25 6.52 -7.64
CA ALA A 90 -9.46 5.97 -6.55
C ALA A 90 -8.05 6.57 -6.56
N ARG A 91 -7.52 6.82 -5.36
CA ARG A 91 -6.11 7.19 -5.16
C ARG A 91 -5.28 5.94 -4.98
N LEU A 92 -4.08 5.92 -5.55
CA LEU A 92 -3.12 4.84 -5.38
C LEU A 92 -1.78 5.44 -4.97
N CYS A 93 -1.23 5.01 -3.84
CA CYS A 93 0.13 5.34 -3.43
C CYS A 93 0.88 4.07 -3.03
N ALA A 94 2.20 4.16 -2.91
CA ALA A 94 3.01 3.04 -2.46
C ALA A 94 4.05 3.42 -1.41
N ILE A 95 4.49 2.40 -0.69
CA ILE A 95 5.58 2.46 0.26
C ILE A 95 6.61 1.42 -0.17
N SER A 96 7.82 1.89 -0.42
CA SER A 96 8.99 1.06 -0.67
C SER A 96 9.71 0.86 0.66
N VAL A 97 9.69 -0.36 1.18
CA VAL A 97 10.29 -0.69 2.47
C VAL A 97 11.67 -1.29 2.24
N ASP A 98 12.70 -0.62 2.71
CA ASP A 98 14.08 -1.09 2.63
C ASP A 98 14.43 -2.02 3.80
N ALA A 99 15.50 -2.79 3.62
CA ALA A 99 15.98 -3.69 4.66
C ALA A 99 16.36 -2.91 5.93
N GLY A 100 15.87 -3.36 7.09
CA GLY A 100 16.13 -2.70 8.37
C GLY A 100 15.19 -1.55 8.72
N ALA A 101 14.19 -1.25 7.88
CA ALA A 101 13.12 -0.34 8.24
C ALA A 101 12.35 -0.83 9.48
N ALA A 102 12.05 0.08 10.41
CA ALA A 102 11.23 -0.24 11.57
C ALA A 102 9.74 -0.35 11.18
N ASP A 103 9.06 -1.40 11.63
CA ASP A 103 7.63 -1.61 11.36
C ASP A 103 6.78 -0.39 11.73
N GLY A 104 7.12 0.32 12.81
CA GLY A 104 6.43 1.55 13.23
C GLY A 104 6.52 2.66 12.18
N ALA A 105 7.68 2.86 11.55
CA ALA A 105 7.85 3.86 10.50
C ALA A 105 7.05 3.51 9.23
N VAL A 106 6.96 2.22 8.89
CA VAL A 106 6.12 1.75 7.78
C VAL A 106 4.63 1.97 8.09
N VAL A 107 4.20 1.64 9.30
CA VAL A 107 2.83 1.86 9.78
C VAL A 107 2.45 3.35 9.71
N ASP A 108 3.34 4.25 10.16
CA ASP A 108 3.09 5.68 10.13
C ASP A 108 2.99 6.20 8.68
N ALA A 109 3.82 5.70 7.78
CA ALA A 109 3.73 6.01 6.35
C ALA A 109 2.42 5.49 5.71
N VAL A 110 1.96 4.28 6.09
CA VAL A 110 0.67 3.73 5.63
C VAL A 110 -0.47 4.65 6.04
N ARG A 111 -0.51 5.04 7.32
CA ARG A 111 -1.55 5.92 7.86
C ARG A 111 -1.57 7.27 7.16
N PHE A 112 -0.39 7.88 7.01
CA PHE A 112 -0.25 9.15 6.31
C PHE A 112 -0.84 9.11 4.89
N LEU A 113 -0.51 8.09 4.09
CA LEU A 113 -1.02 7.98 2.72
C LEU A 113 -2.50 7.60 2.64
N ALA A 114 -2.98 6.77 3.59
CA ALA A 114 -4.39 6.40 3.67
C ALA A 114 -5.27 7.62 3.98
N GLU A 115 -4.82 8.51 4.88
CA GLU A 115 -5.54 9.71 5.31
C GLU A 115 -5.36 10.92 4.37
N ALA A 116 -4.33 10.94 3.53
CA ALA A 116 -4.12 12.02 2.56
C ALA A 116 -5.34 12.18 1.65
N SER A 117 -5.75 13.39 1.27
CA SER A 117 -6.94 13.60 0.42
C SER A 117 -6.63 14.07 -1.00
N CYS A 118 -5.39 14.52 -1.26
CA CYS A 118 -4.98 15.14 -2.52
C CYS A 118 -3.75 14.48 -3.15
N THR A 119 -3.35 13.31 -2.66
CA THR A 119 -2.12 12.61 -3.09
C THR A 119 -2.47 11.29 -3.77
N THR A 120 -1.97 11.09 -4.99
CA THR A 120 -2.01 9.84 -5.77
C THR A 120 -0.73 9.72 -6.60
N GLY A 121 -0.30 8.51 -6.92
CA GLY A 121 0.97 8.20 -7.61
C GLY A 121 2.22 8.29 -6.75
N GLN A 122 2.11 8.73 -5.49
CA GLN A 122 3.26 8.94 -4.62
C GLN A 122 3.87 7.61 -4.15
N ILE A 123 5.20 7.54 -4.17
CA ILE A 123 5.98 6.45 -3.56
C ILE A 123 6.81 7.04 -2.41
N LEU A 124 6.64 6.51 -1.20
CA LEU A 124 7.47 6.84 -0.04
C LEU A 124 8.51 5.74 0.18
N ALA A 125 9.79 6.11 0.31
CA ALA A 125 10.83 5.20 0.73
C ALA A 125 10.96 5.23 2.25
N VAL A 126 10.95 4.06 2.89
CA VAL A 126 11.16 3.90 4.33
C VAL A 126 12.35 2.98 4.53
N GLY A 127 13.43 3.53 5.07
CA GLY A 127 14.67 2.80 5.35
C GLY A 127 15.06 2.81 6.83
N PRO A 128 16.25 2.29 7.15
CA PRO A 128 16.80 2.39 8.50
C PRO A 128 17.05 3.85 8.88
N ALA A 129 16.97 4.15 10.18
CA ALA A 129 17.28 5.45 10.75
C ALA A 129 18.78 5.78 10.70
#